data_AF-A0A318D025-F1
#
_entry.id   AF-A0A318D025-F1
#
_cell.length_a   1.000
_cell.length_b   1.000
_cell.length_c   1.000
_cell.angle_alpha   90.00
_cell.angle_beta   90.00
_cell.angle_gamma   90.00
#
_symmetry.space_group_name_H-M   'P 1'
#
loop_
_entity.id
_entity.type
_entity.pdbx_description
1 polymer ?
#
loop_
_entity_poly.entity_id
_entity_poly.type
_entity_poly.pdbx_seq_one_letter_code
_entity_poly.pdbx_strand_id
1 'polypeptide(L)'
;MGWQKRRREIKEELIGQTGKQALLVEGADDEFFFRIFLDRKFGKIWENTWVLASAGNKKTVTEMLAQEPDWLGIVDRDEWREEVIDEKQAELNNLFVLPRFCIESYAIEPIELWQALPEKKRQKIAGGLDALESEVLENKDQWLRHGVLWSVINPLWSGLRSLGFKEKLLDFTAAQNDDIIKNILQEWHSYLDPDAILKEFDEKLRPVRLEISPFYAASLNSSSPFSNHLLYS
;
A
#
# COMPACT_ATOMS: atom_id res chain seq x y z
N MET A 1 16.32 -6.06 16.50
CA MET A 1 17.67 -6.34 15.94
C MET A 1 17.72 -6.49 14.42
N GLY A 2 16.59 -6.56 13.69
CA GLY A 2 16.61 -6.81 12.23
C GLY A 2 17.13 -5.65 11.37
N TRP A 3 16.55 -4.45 11.51
CA TRP A 3 16.85 -3.31 10.62
C TRP A 3 18.30 -2.82 10.70
N GLN A 4 18.91 -2.82 11.90
CA GLN A 4 20.28 -2.38 12.08
C GLN A 4 21.29 -3.27 11.35
N LYS A 5 21.01 -4.58 11.27
CA LYS A 5 21.82 -5.53 10.50
C LYS A 5 21.68 -5.24 9.01
N ARG A 6 20.45 -5.11 8.51
CA ARG A 6 20.18 -4.80 7.10
C ARG A 6 20.78 -3.46 6.65
N ARG A 7 20.68 -2.43 7.49
CA ARG A 7 21.30 -1.11 7.23
C ARG A 7 22.81 -1.24 7.05
N ARG A 8 23.44 -2.02 7.92
CA ARG A 8 24.88 -2.27 7.87
C ARG A 8 25.28 -3.01 6.61
N GLU A 9 24.55 -4.06 6.23
CA GLU A 9 24.77 -4.78 4.98
C GLU A 9 24.71 -3.83 3.77
N ILE A 10 23.68 -2.99 3.67
CA ILE A 10 23.56 -2.00 2.59
C ILE A 10 24.74 -1.02 2.62
N LYS A 11 25.07 -0.48 3.80
CA LYS A 11 26.12 0.54 3.94
C LYS A 11 27.53 -0.01 3.66
N GLU A 12 27.84 -1.20 4.15
CA GLU A 12 29.18 -1.78 4.05
C GLU A 12 29.40 -2.55 2.75
N GLU A 13 28.41 -3.33 2.31
CA GLU A 13 28.56 -4.26 1.18
C GLU A 13 28.15 -3.62 -0.15
N LEU A 14 27.10 -2.80 -0.16
CA LEU A 14 26.53 -2.24 -1.40
C LEU A 14 27.03 -0.82 -1.69
N ILE A 15 27.08 0.02 -0.66
CA ILE A 15 27.58 1.39 -0.78
C ILE A 15 29.11 1.40 -0.61
N GLY A 16 29.62 0.80 0.47
CA GLY A 16 31.04 0.67 0.73
C GLY A 16 31.82 1.98 0.52
N GLN A 17 32.95 1.89 -0.20
CA GLN A 17 33.76 3.05 -0.61
C GLN A 17 33.33 3.66 -1.96
N THR A 18 32.24 3.18 -2.57
CA THR A 18 31.85 3.61 -3.93
C THR A 18 31.26 5.01 -3.95
N GLY A 19 30.82 5.54 -2.81
CA GLY A 19 30.20 6.87 -2.70
C GLY A 19 28.80 6.95 -3.30
N LYS A 20 28.18 5.80 -3.63
CA LYS A 20 26.81 5.74 -4.15
C LYS A 20 25.78 6.18 -3.12
N GLN A 21 24.68 6.74 -3.59
CA GLN A 21 23.49 7.03 -2.79
C GLN A 21 22.60 5.79 -2.68
N ALA A 22 21.81 5.67 -1.61
CA ALA A 22 20.86 4.57 -1.45
C ALA A 22 19.43 5.00 -1.77
N LEU A 23 18.69 4.14 -2.44
CA LEU A 23 17.24 4.20 -2.60
C LEU A 23 16.65 2.94 -1.96
N LEU A 24 15.91 3.12 -0.88
CA LEU A 24 15.24 2.06 -0.14
C LEU A 24 13.81 1.87 -0.63
N VAL A 25 13.36 0.62 -0.66
CA VAL A 25 11.97 0.21 -0.92
C VAL A 25 11.55 -0.84 0.10
N GLU A 26 10.26 -1.14 0.22
CA GLU A 26 9.77 -2.02 1.28
C GLU A 26 10.14 -3.48 1.01
N GLY A 27 9.74 -4.00 -0.15
CA GLY A 27 9.82 -5.40 -0.51
C GLY A 27 10.83 -5.72 -1.61
N ALA A 28 11.05 -7.02 -1.80
CA ALA A 28 11.84 -7.50 -2.94
C ALA A 28 11.12 -7.29 -4.28
N ASP A 29 9.79 -7.34 -4.28
CA ASP A 29 8.97 -7.10 -5.47
C ASP A 29 9.04 -5.62 -5.90
N ASP A 30 9.00 -4.69 -4.94
CA ASP A 30 9.22 -3.26 -5.20
C ASP A 30 10.62 -3.02 -5.79
N GLU A 31 11.64 -3.66 -5.20
CA GLU A 31 13.01 -3.55 -5.72
C GLU A 31 13.08 -4.04 -7.16
N PHE A 32 12.42 -5.15 -7.47
CA PHE A 32 12.36 -5.69 -8.82
C PHE A 32 11.65 -4.72 -9.78
N PHE A 33 10.51 -4.17 -9.39
CA PHE A 33 9.76 -3.21 -10.19
C PHE A 33 10.58 -1.94 -10.45
N PHE A 34 11.13 -1.32 -9.40
CA PHE A 34 11.90 -0.09 -9.52
C PHE A 34 13.18 -0.30 -10.34
N ARG A 35 13.82 -1.47 -10.24
CA ARG A 35 14.97 -1.80 -11.10
C ARG A 35 14.57 -1.79 -12.58
N ILE A 36 13.47 -2.45 -12.95
CA ILE A 36 12.97 -2.44 -14.33
C ILE A 36 12.63 -1.01 -14.77
N PHE A 37 11.98 -0.24 -13.90
CA PHE A 37 11.60 1.15 -14.20
C PHE A 37 12.82 2.04 -14.45
N LEU A 38 13.80 2.01 -13.54
CA LEU A 38 15.03 2.80 -13.63
C LEU A 38 15.88 2.38 -14.83
N ASP A 39 16.00 1.09 -15.11
CA ASP A 39 16.69 0.56 -16.29
C ASP A 39 16.05 1.06 -17.59
N ARG A 40 14.72 1.09 -17.67
CA ARG A 40 14.02 1.61 -18.85
C ARG A 40 14.16 3.12 -18.99
N LYS A 41 14.15 3.86 -17.88
CA LYS A 41 14.14 5.32 -17.89
C LYS A 41 15.53 5.92 -18.12
N PHE A 42 16.55 5.34 -17.48
CA PHE A 42 17.90 5.90 -17.43
C PHE A 42 18.94 4.96 -18.06
N GLY A 43 18.58 3.73 -18.42
CA GLY A 43 19.56 2.68 -18.75
C GLY A 43 20.34 2.26 -17.49
N LYS A 44 21.19 1.23 -17.57
CA LYS A 44 21.94 0.72 -16.40
C LYS A 44 22.93 1.69 -15.76
N ILE A 45 23.11 2.89 -16.30
CA ILE A 45 24.06 3.88 -15.80
C ILE A 45 23.68 4.42 -14.41
N TRP A 46 22.40 4.37 -14.03
CA TRP A 46 21.94 4.82 -12.71
C TRP A 46 22.60 4.00 -11.58
N GLU A 47 22.92 2.72 -11.82
CA GLU A 47 23.60 1.84 -10.86
C GLU A 47 25.02 2.30 -10.53
N ASN A 48 25.61 3.21 -11.32
CA ASN A 48 26.93 3.76 -11.02
C ASN A 48 26.89 4.76 -9.85
N THR A 49 25.76 5.43 -9.65
CA THR A 49 25.59 6.47 -8.62
C THR A 49 24.61 6.09 -7.53
N TRP A 50 23.79 5.06 -7.75
CA TRP A 50 22.76 4.63 -6.82
C TRP A 50 22.81 3.13 -6.52
N VAL A 51 22.39 2.79 -5.30
CA VAL A 51 22.08 1.44 -4.84
C VAL A 51 20.58 1.39 -4.57
N LEU A 52 19.85 0.53 -5.27
CA LEU A 52 18.47 0.17 -4.93
C LEU A 52 18.48 -1.07 -4.03
N ALA A 53 17.78 -1.02 -2.91
CA ALA A 53 17.73 -2.14 -1.97
C ALA A 53 16.39 -2.23 -1.21
N SER A 54 15.89 -3.45 -1.03
CA SER A 54 14.76 -3.69 -0.13
C SER A 54 15.15 -3.61 1.36
N ALA A 55 14.27 -3.00 2.15
CA ALA A 55 14.40 -2.83 3.60
C ALA A 55 13.63 -3.89 4.40
N GLY A 56 12.66 -4.57 3.77
CA GLY A 56 11.86 -5.66 4.30
C GLY A 56 10.44 -5.26 4.72
N ASN A 57 10.23 -4.01 5.15
CA ASN A 57 8.91 -3.42 5.44
C ASN A 57 9.01 -1.91 5.62
N LYS A 58 7.86 -1.23 5.51
CA LYS A 58 7.68 0.21 5.75
C LYS A 58 8.35 0.75 7.00
N LYS A 59 8.15 0.09 8.14
CA LYS A 59 8.76 0.51 9.42
C LYS A 59 10.28 0.55 9.31
N THR A 60 10.87 -0.50 8.73
CA THR A 60 12.31 -0.62 8.57
C THR A 60 12.87 0.45 7.63
N VAL A 61 12.15 0.82 6.56
CA VAL A 61 12.52 1.96 5.71
C VAL A 61 12.64 3.23 6.56
N THR A 62 11.59 3.59 7.31
CA THR A 62 11.60 4.83 8.12
C THR A 62 12.69 4.84 9.19
N GLU A 63 12.93 3.70 9.86
CA GLU A 63 13.99 3.57 10.87
C GLU A 63 15.39 3.77 10.26
N MET A 64 15.62 3.29 9.03
CA MET A 64 16.88 3.50 8.32
C MET A 64 17.05 4.95 7.86
N LEU A 65 16.02 5.55 7.27
CA LEU A 65 16.08 6.94 6.77
C LEU A 65 16.36 7.94 7.88
N ALA A 66 15.81 7.73 9.08
CA ALA A 66 16.11 8.55 10.25
C ALA A 66 17.60 8.53 10.67
N GLN A 67 18.33 7.46 10.32
CA GLN A 67 19.76 7.31 10.63
C GLN A 67 20.68 7.66 9.46
N GLU A 68 20.14 7.75 8.25
CA GLU A 68 20.87 7.99 7.01
C GLU A 68 20.16 9.08 6.19
N PRO A 69 20.34 10.37 6.56
CA PRO A 69 19.63 11.48 5.92
C PRO A 69 19.97 11.65 4.43
N ASP A 70 21.10 11.10 3.97
CA ASP A 70 21.55 11.15 2.58
C ASP A 70 20.99 10.00 1.71
N TRP A 71 20.24 9.07 2.32
CA TRP A 71 19.54 8.00 1.60
C TRP A 71 18.13 8.44 1.27
N LEU A 72 17.54 7.93 0.20
CA LEU A 72 16.13 8.12 -0.12
C LEU A 72 15.36 6.84 0.18
N GLY A 73 14.07 6.95 0.47
CA GLY A 73 13.19 5.78 0.57
C GLY A 73 11.82 6.03 -0.04
N ILE A 74 11.26 4.98 -0.64
CA ILE A 74 9.91 4.95 -1.22
C ILE A 74 9.07 3.92 -0.47
N VAL A 75 7.84 4.29 -0.12
CA VAL A 75 6.87 3.41 0.54
C VAL A 75 5.48 3.55 -0.07
N ASP A 76 4.67 2.50 0.05
CA ASP A 76 3.26 2.47 -0.31
C ASP A 76 2.40 3.32 0.64
N ARG A 77 1.24 3.76 0.16
CA ARG A 77 0.28 4.54 0.93
C ARG A 77 -0.58 3.68 1.86
N ASP A 78 -0.90 2.47 1.40
CA ASP A 78 -1.92 1.53 1.90
C ASP A 78 -2.18 1.44 3.42
N GLU A 79 -1.14 1.31 4.24
CA GLU A 79 -1.25 1.14 5.71
C GLU A 79 -1.43 2.46 6.47
N TRP A 80 -1.08 3.59 5.87
CA TRP A 80 -1.04 4.87 6.56
C TRP A 80 -2.21 5.75 6.15
N ARG A 81 -2.79 6.41 7.16
CA ARG A 81 -3.73 7.51 6.92
C ARG A 81 -2.96 8.77 6.53
N GLU A 82 -3.66 9.71 5.91
CA GLU A 82 -3.10 10.99 5.47
C GLU A 82 -2.33 11.72 6.57
N GLU A 83 -2.87 11.74 7.79
CA GLU A 83 -2.21 12.44 8.89
C GLU A 83 -0.84 11.81 9.24
N VAL A 84 -0.74 10.48 9.17
CA VAL A 84 0.51 9.76 9.42
C VAL A 84 1.51 9.99 8.29
N ILE A 85 1.02 10.05 7.04
CA ILE A 85 1.85 10.35 5.86
C ILE A 85 2.45 11.76 6.01
N ASP A 86 1.62 12.75 6.28
CA ASP A 86 2.04 14.15 6.44
C ASP A 86 3.06 14.30 7.57
N GLU A 87 2.79 13.70 8.73
CA GLU A 87 3.73 13.67 9.86
C GLU A 87 5.06 13.03 9.47
N LYS A 88 5.03 11.87 8.79
CA LYS A 88 6.24 11.14 8.40
C LYS A 88 7.06 11.87 7.34
N GLN A 89 6.42 12.48 6.35
CA GLN A 89 7.12 13.25 5.32
C GLN A 89 7.66 14.59 5.85
N ALA A 90 7.01 15.18 6.85
CA ALA A 90 7.55 16.34 7.58
C ALA A 90 8.76 15.98 8.46
N GLU A 91 8.73 14.79 9.09
CA GLU A 91 9.85 14.27 9.91
C GLU A 91 11.04 13.83 9.05
N LEU A 92 10.77 13.17 7.93
CA LEU A 92 11.76 12.53 7.06
C LEU A 92 11.71 13.15 5.66
N ASN A 93 12.49 14.23 5.47
CA ASN A 93 12.58 14.93 4.18
C ASN A 93 13.08 14.04 3.01
N ASN A 94 13.63 12.88 3.34
CA ASN A 94 14.14 11.88 2.41
C ASN A 94 13.19 10.68 2.18
N LEU A 95 11.95 10.78 2.68
CA LEU A 95 10.88 9.81 2.48
C LEU A 95 9.90 10.27 1.40
N PHE A 96 9.65 9.40 0.42
CA PHE A 96 8.64 9.59 -0.61
C PHE A 96 7.55 8.53 -0.46
N VAL A 97 6.33 8.96 -0.13
CA VAL A 97 5.16 8.07 -0.16
C VAL A 97 4.58 8.08 -1.58
N LEU A 98 4.27 6.91 -2.13
CA LEU A 98 3.68 6.82 -3.47
C LEU A 98 2.35 7.60 -3.55
N PRO A 99 2.07 8.25 -4.70
CA PRO A 99 0.83 9.01 -4.87
C PRO A 99 -0.37 8.10 -5.10
N ARG A 100 -0.16 6.85 -5.55
CA ARG A 100 -1.19 5.81 -5.59
C ARG A 100 -1.13 4.93 -4.34
N PHE A 101 -2.18 4.13 -4.14
CA PHE A 101 -2.34 3.27 -2.97
C PHE A 101 -1.13 2.35 -2.73
N CYS A 102 -0.69 1.66 -3.77
CA CYS A 102 0.52 0.83 -3.79
C CYS A 102 1.11 0.78 -5.20
N ILE A 103 2.28 0.17 -5.35
CA ILE A 103 2.94 0.02 -6.65
C ILE A 103 2.11 -0.80 -7.66
N GLU A 104 1.35 -1.80 -7.21
CA GLU A 104 0.45 -2.59 -8.04
C GLU A 104 -0.70 -1.76 -8.61
N SER A 105 -1.03 -0.63 -7.98
CA SER A 105 -2.06 0.29 -8.47
C SER A 105 -1.70 0.95 -9.81
N TYR A 106 -0.45 0.83 -10.26
CA TYR A 106 -0.03 1.24 -11.60
C TYR A 106 -0.28 0.17 -12.68
N ALA A 107 -0.67 -1.04 -12.27
CA ALA A 107 -0.91 -2.17 -13.15
C ALA A 107 -2.39 -2.58 -13.26
N ILE A 108 -3.32 -1.70 -12.85
CA ILE A 108 -4.76 -1.99 -12.82
C ILE A 108 -5.62 -1.07 -13.69
N GLU A 109 -5.06 0.04 -14.20
CA GLU A 109 -5.80 1.00 -15.04
C GLU A 109 -5.75 0.58 -16.52
N PRO A 110 -6.86 0.12 -17.13
CA PRO A 110 -6.84 -0.47 -18.47
C PRO A 110 -6.23 0.44 -19.55
N ILE A 111 -6.53 1.74 -19.50
CA ILE A 111 -6.03 2.70 -20.49
C ILE A 111 -4.51 2.86 -20.37
N GLU A 112 -4.00 2.92 -19.14
CA GLU A 112 -2.57 3.05 -18.89
C GLU A 112 -1.81 1.79 -19.31
N LEU A 113 -2.36 0.61 -19.00
CA LEU A 113 -1.82 -0.67 -19.45
C LEU A 113 -1.77 -0.72 -20.98
N TRP A 114 -2.86 -0.36 -21.65
CA TRP A 114 -2.94 -0.35 -23.11
C TRP A 114 -1.90 0.59 -23.75
N GLN A 115 -1.68 1.76 -23.16
CA GLN A 115 -0.67 2.71 -23.61
C GLN A 115 0.76 2.19 -23.37
N ALA A 116 0.99 1.47 -22.27
CA ALA A 116 2.29 0.89 -21.94
C ALA A 116 2.65 -0.34 -22.79
N LEU A 117 1.66 -1.02 -23.38
CA LEU A 117 1.89 -2.18 -24.24
C LEU A 117 2.54 -1.78 -25.58
N PRO A 118 3.63 -2.46 -26.00
CA PRO A 118 4.16 -2.30 -27.35
C PRO A 118 3.11 -2.63 -28.41
N GLU A 119 3.18 -1.96 -29.57
CA GLU A 119 2.21 -2.14 -30.66
C GLU A 119 2.00 -3.61 -31.07
N LYS A 120 3.09 -4.38 -31.17
CA LYS A 120 3.04 -5.82 -31.47
C LYS A 120 2.28 -6.66 -30.43
N LYS A 121 2.15 -6.18 -29.20
CA LYS A 121 1.37 -6.83 -28.12
C LYS A 121 -0.09 -6.40 -28.19
N ARG A 122 -0.36 -5.11 -28.43
CA ARG A 122 -1.73 -4.61 -28.65
C ARG A 122 -2.44 -5.34 -29.79
N GLN A 123 -1.75 -5.55 -30.92
CA GLN A 123 -2.29 -6.27 -32.07
C GLN A 123 -2.65 -7.74 -31.80
N LYS A 124 -2.18 -8.33 -30.70
CA LYS A 124 -2.54 -9.70 -30.30
C LYS A 124 -3.82 -9.78 -29.46
N ILE A 125 -4.30 -8.64 -28.96
CA ILE A 125 -5.51 -8.57 -28.15
C ILE A 125 -6.68 -8.34 -29.10
N ALA A 126 -7.41 -9.41 -29.41
CA ALA A 126 -8.63 -9.32 -30.20
C ALA A 126 -9.68 -8.48 -29.45
N GLY A 127 -10.33 -7.52 -30.14
CA GLY A 127 -11.24 -6.57 -29.50
C GLY A 127 -10.57 -5.35 -28.89
N GLY A 128 -9.23 -5.23 -28.96
CA GLY A 128 -8.52 -4.00 -28.63
C GLY A 128 -8.60 -3.62 -27.15
N LEU A 129 -8.67 -2.31 -26.88
CA LEU A 129 -8.76 -1.76 -25.53
C LEU A 129 -10.01 -2.25 -24.79
N ASP A 130 -11.18 -2.27 -25.44
CA ASP A 130 -12.45 -2.66 -24.81
C ASP A 130 -12.40 -4.11 -24.26
N ALA A 131 -11.73 -5.02 -24.99
CA ALA A 131 -11.53 -6.40 -24.54
C ALA A 131 -10.56 -6.48 -23.35
N LEU A 132 -9.46 -5.70 -23.37
CA LEU A 132 -8.55 -5.62 -22.23
C LEU A 132 -9.25 -5.06 -20.99
N GLU A 133 -10.01 -3.97 -21.16
CA GLU A 133 -10.77 -3.33 -20.09
C GLU A 133 -11.79 -4.29 -19.48
N SER A 134 -12.54 -4.99 -20.33
CA SER A 134 -13.51 -5.99 -19.88
C SER A 134 -12.86 -7.09 -19.05
N GLU A 135 -11.70 -7.59 -19.47
CA GLU A 135 -10.95 -8.63 -18.76
C GLU A 135 -10.39 -8.13 -17.42
N VAL A 136 -9.74 -6.95 -17.43
CA VAL A 136 -9.14 -6.36 -16.22
C VAL A 136 -10.21 -6.01 -15.19
N LEU A 137 -11.38 -5.55 -15.63
CA LEU A 137 -12.47 -5.10 -14.75
C LEU A 137 -13.51 -6.18 -14.45
N GLU A 138 -13.42 -7.38 -15.04
CA GLU A 138 -14.43 -8.45 -14.94
C GLU A 138 -14.86 -8.72 -13.49
N ASN A 139 -13.89 -8.83 -12.59
CA ASN A 139 -14.11 -9.16 -11.19
C ASN A 139 -13.95 -7.95 -10.24
N LYS A 140 -13.98 -6.73 -10.77
CA LYS A 140 -13.75 -5.49 -10.00
C LYS A 140 -14.63 -5.41 -8.76
N ASP A 141 -15.93 -5.65 -8.90
CA ASP A 141 -16.87 -5.55 -7.77
C ASP A 141 -16.59 -6.58 -6.67
N GLN A 142 -16.08 -7.75 -7.03
CA GLN A 142 -15.70 -8.79 -6.07
C GLN A 142 -14.44 -8.37 -5.31
N TRP A 143 -13.45 -7.80 -6.01
CA TRP A 143 -12.24 -7.25 -5.39
C TRP A 143 -12.53 -6.06 -4.49
N LEU A 144 -13.40 -5.14 -4.90
CA LEU A 144 -13.84 -4.03 -4.06
C LEU A 144 -14.54 -4.54 -2.79
N ARG A 145 -15.45 -5.50 -2.94
CA ARG A 145 -16.11 -6.15 -1.80
C ARG A 145 -15.09 -6.79 -0.86
N HIS A 146 -14.09 -7.49 -1.40
CA HIS A 146 -13.04 -8.13 -0.62
C HIS A 146 -12.17 -7.11 0.13
N GLY A 147 -11.72 -6.04 -0.56
CA GLY A 147 -10.92 -4.99 0.06
C GLY A 147 -11.65 -4.26 1.19
N VAL A 148 -12.95 -3.96 1.01
CA VAL A 148 -13.76 -3.37 2.08
C VAL A 148 -13.90 -4.32 3.26
N LEU A 149 -14.16 -5.62 3.01
CA LEU A 149 -14.22 -6.60 4.08
C LEU A 149 -12.90 -6.68 4.85
N TRP A 150 -11.78 -6.74 4.14
CA TRP A 150 -10.45 -6.73 4.74
C TRP A 150 -10.24 -5.50 5.64
N SER A 151 -10.64 -4.31 5.18
CA SER A 151 -10.53 -3.06 5.97
C SER A 151 -11.32 -3.05 7.27
N VAL A 152 -12.39 -3.85 7.36
CA VAL A 152 -13.22 -4.02 8.58
C VAL A 152 -12.64 -5.11 9.48
N ILE A 153 -12.17 -6.22 8.90
CA ILE A 153 -11.70 -7.38 9.65
C ILE A 153 -10.29 -7.15 10.21
N ASN A 154 -9.37 -6.56 9.45
CA ASN A 154 -7.97 -6.44 9.82
C ASN A 154 -7.75 -5.74 11.18
N PRO A 155 -8.46 -4.64 11.52
CA PRO A 155 -8.33 -4.00 12.83
C PRO A 155 -8.84 -4.84 14.02
N LEU A 156 -9.74 -5.81 13.79
CA LEU A 156 -10.37 -6.59 14.86
C LEU A 156 -9.34 -7.36 15.69
N TRP A 157 -8.26 -7.85 15.08
CA TRP A 157 -7.20 -8.56 15.83
C TRP A 157 -6.51 -7.65 16.84
N SER A 158 -6.05 -6.47 16.39
CA SER A 158 -5.42 -5.49 17.27
C SER A 158 -6.37 -4.97 18.34
N GLY A 159 -7.64 -4.73 17.99
CA GLY A 159 -8.66 -4.32 18.95
C GLY A 159 -8.94 -5.40 19.99
N LEU A 160 -9.12 -6.65 19.56
CA LEU A 160 -9.32 -7.80 20.47
C LEU A 160 -8.12 -7.99 21.40
N ARG A 161 -6.89 -7.84 20.90
CA ARG A 161 -5.67 -7.83 21.73
C ARG A 161 -5.68 -6.68 22.75
N SER A 162 -6.11 -5.49 22.37
CA SER A 162 -6.22 -4.34 23.30
C SER A 162 -7.27 -4.56 24.40
N LEU A 163 -8.31 -5.36 24.13
CA LEU A 163 -9.29 -5.81 25.13
C LEU A 163 -8.72 -6.88 26.07
N GLY A 164 -7.44 -7.25 25.94
CA GLY A 164 -6.76 -8.22 26.78
C GLY A 164 -7.07 -9.67 26.42
N PHE A 165 -7.41 -9.95 25.15
CA PHE A 165 -7.64 -11.30 24.67
C PHE A 165 -6.50 -12.24 25.06
N LYS A 166 -6.87 -13.43 25.55
CA LYS A 166 -6.01 -14.42 26.24
C LYS A 166 -5.48 -13.91 27.60
N GLU A 167 -4.84 -12.74 27.66
CA GLU A 167 -4.12 -12.28 28.86
C GLU A 167 -5.04 -12.10 30.08
N LYS A 168 -6.24 -11.52 29.92
CA LYS A 168 -7.19 -11.33 31.03
C LYS A 168 -7.64 -12.66 31.67
N LEU A 169 -7.71 -13.75 30.91
CA LEU A 169 -8.09 -15.08 31.41
C LEU A 169 -6.89 -15.93 31.83
N LEU A 170 -5.66 -15.51 31.52
CA LEU A 170 -4.44 -16.07 32.11
C LEU A 170 -4.18 -15.53 33.51
N ASP A 171 -4.85 -14.44 33.91
CA ASP A 171 -4.79 -13.94 35.28
C ASP A 171 -5.34 -15.00 36.27
N PHE A 172 -4.53 -15.31 37.28
CA PHE A 172 -4.85 -16.36 38.25
C PHE A 172 -6.14 -16.06 39.02
N THR A 173 -6.38 -14.80 39.36
CA THR A 173 -7.53 -14.37 40.16
C THR A 173 -8.81 -14.42 39.33
N ALA A 174 -8.76 -13.90 38.09
CA ALA A 174 -9.86 -13.98 37.14
C ALA A 174 -10.26 -15.44 36.87
N ALA A 175 -9.29 -16.35 36.77
CA ALA A 175 -9.53 -17.77 36.56
C ALA A 175 -10.25 -18.48 37.73
N GLN A 176 -10.34 -17.87 38.92
CA GLN A 176 -11.07 -18.44 40.06
C GLN A 176 -12.53 -17.96 40.14
N ASN A 177 -12.99 -17.09 39.23
CA ASN A 177 -14.30 -16.46 39.32
C ASN A 177 -15.07 -16.58 38.00
N ASP A 178 -16.06 -17.47 37.99
CA ASP A 178 -16.89 -17.77 36.81
C ASP A 178 -17.65 -16.55 36.26
N ASP A 179 -18.12 -15.65 37.12
CA ASP A 179 -18.81 -14.42 36.70
C ASP A 179 -17.84 -13.48 35.97
N ILE A 180 -16.61 -13.36 36.46
CA ILE A 180 -15.55 -12.57 35.79
C ILE A 180 -15.20 -13.20 34.45
N ILE A 181 -15.02 -14.52 34.39
CA ILE A 181 -14.73 -15.24 33.14
C ILE A 181 -15.85 -14.98 32.13
N LYS A 182 -17.11 -15.15 32.53
CA LYS A 182 -18.28 -14.94 31.67
C LYS A 182 -18.36 -13.51 31.15
N ASN A 183 -18.10 -12.52 32.01
CA ASN A 183 -18.10 -11.11 31.61
C ASN A 183 -17.00 -10.80 30.57
N ILE A 184 -15.79 -11.33 30.74
CA ILE A 184 -14.68 -11.16 29.79
C ILE A 184 -15.03 -11.81 28.45
N LEU A 185 -15.54 -13.04 28.46
CA LEU A 185 -15.95 -13.73 27.25
C LEU A 185 -17.09 -13.00 26.53
N GLN A 186 -18.04 -12.42 27.28
CA GLN A 186 -19.13 -11.63 26.73
C GLN A 186 -18.62 -10.33 26.11
N GLU A 187 -17.62 -9.67 26.71
CA GLU A 187 -16.95 -8.48 26.15
C GLU A 187 -16.33 -8.81 24.78
N TRP A 188 -15.57 -9.90 24.68
CA TRP A 188 -14.98 -10.33 23.41
C TRP A 188 -16.02 -10.76 22.38
N HIS A 189 -17.07 -11.48 22.82
CA HIS A 189 -18.18 -11.87 21.95
C HIS A 189 -18.89 -10.64 21.37
N SER A 190 -19.20 -9.65 22.22
CA SER A 190 -19.89 -8.43 21.79
C SER A 190 -19.03 -7.58 20.86
N TYR A 191 -17.70 -7.57 21.06
CA TYR A 191 -16.77 -6.91 20.15
C TYR A 191 -16.72 -7.57 18.76
N LEU A 192 -16.91 -8.90 18.69
CA LEU A 192 -16.94 -9.67 17.45
C LEU A 192 -18.36 -9.94 16.94
N ASP A 193 -19.33 -9.10 17.32
CA ASP A 193 -20.73 -9.25 16.92
C ASP A 193 -20.87 -9.20 15.38
N PRO A 194 -21.36 -10.29 14.73
CA PRO A 194 -21.46 -10.35 13.28
C PRO A 194 -22.34 -9.25 12.68
N ASP A 195 -23.42 -8.86 13.36
CA ASP A 195 -24.35 -7.86 12.85
C ASP A 195 -23.72 -6.46 12.85
N ALA A 196 -23.02 -6.10 13.93
CA ALA A 196 -22.25 -4.86 13.99
C ALA A 196 -21.15 -4.81 12.90
N ILE A 197 -20.40 -5.90 12.72
CA ILE A 197 -19.35 -6.01 11.70
C ILE A 197 -19.92 -5.88 10.29
N LEU A 198 -21.01 -6.60 9.99
CA LEU A 198 -21.66 -6.53 8.67
C LEU A 198 -22.25 -5.15 8.40
N LYS A 199 -22.78 -4.48 9.42
CA LYS A 199 -23.26 -3.11 9.30
C LYS A 199 -22.13 -2.16 8.92
N GLU A 200 -20.99 -2.21 9.60
CA GLU A 200 -19.81 -1.38 9.27
C GLU A 200 -19.31 -1.67 7.85
N PHE A 201 -19.26 -2.95 7.48
CA PHE A 201 -18.90 -3.39 6.14
C PHE A 201 -19.82 -2.81 5.07
N ASP A 202 -21.14 -2.87 5.25
CA ASP A 202 -22.10 -2.32 4.29
C ASP A 202 -22.06 -0.78 4.22
N GLU A 203 -21.80 -0.12 5.35
CA GLU A 203 -21.60 1.33 5.43
C GLU A 203 -20.36 1.77 4.64
N LYS A 204 -19.25 1.03 4.73
CA LYS A 204 -18.02 1.28 3.96
C LYS A 204 -18.14 0.88 2.49
N LEU A 205 -18.89 -0.17 2.16
CA LEU A 205 -19.04 -0.66 0.79
C LEU A 205 -19.91 0.26 -0.07
N ARG A 206 -20.89 0.93 0.54
CA ARG A 206 -21.84 1.81 -0.14
C ARG A 206 -21.19 2.96 -0.92
N PRO A 207 -20.33 3.82 -0.34
CA PRO A 207 -19.71 4.92 -1.07
C PRO A 207 -18.79 4.42 -2.20
N VAL A 208 -18.03 3.33 -1.96
CA VAL A 208 -17.13 2.73 -2.96
C VAL A 208 -17.89 2.27 -4.20
N ARG A 209 -19.14 1.81 -4.03
CA ARG A 209 -20.02 1.46 -5.17
C ARG A 209 -20.63 2.67 -5.86
N LEU A 210 -20.84 3.78 -5.15
CA LEU A 210 -21.51 4.98 -5.66
C LEU A 210 -20.56 5.97 -6.36
N GLU A 211 -19.30 6.09 -5.90
CA GLU A 211 -18.27 6.95 -6.51
C GLU A 211 -17.86 6.49 -7.93
N ILE A 212 -18.30 5.30 -8.36
CA ILE A 212 -18.01 4.73 -9.67
C ILE A 212 -18.93 5.32 -10.77
N SER A 213 -19.95 6.12 -10.43
CA SER A 213 -20.89 6.66 -11.43
C SER A 213 -20.49 7.94 -12.20
N PRO A 214 -19.54 8.81 -11.81
CA PRO A 214 -19.22 10.00 -12.62
C PRO A 214 -17.95 9.92 -13.48
N PHE A 215 -16.94 9.09 -13.14
CA PHE A 215 -15.64 9.17 -13.83
C PHE A 215 -15.61 8.59 -15.25
N TYR A 216 -16.62 7.79 -15.64
CA TYR A 216 -16.77 7.29 -17.01
C TYR A 216 -17.64 8.18 -17.92
N ALA A 217 -18.32 9.20 -17.39
CA ALA A 217 -19.19 10.06 -18.19
C ALA A 217 -18.47 11.24 -18.88
N ALA A 218 -17.24 11.57 -18.46
CA ALA A 218 -16.52 12.75 -18.95
C ALA A 218 -15.60 12.51 -20.15
N SER A 219 -15.34 11.25 -20.55
CA SER A 219 -14.42 10.94 -21.67
C SER A 219 -15.08 10.94 -23.06
N LEU A 220 -16.40 11.12 -23.14
CA LEU A 220 -17.14 11.13 -24.42
C LEU A 220 -17.58 12.52 -24.90
N ASN A 221 -17.28 13.59 -24.16
CA ASN A 221 -17.59 14.97 -24.57
C ASN A 221 -16.45 15.94 -24.24
N SER A 222 -15.37 15.93 -25.01
CA SER A 222 -14.66 17.16 -25.38
C SER A 222 -13.55 16.88 -26.40
N SER A 223 -13.92 16.96 -27.66
CA SER A 223 -13.00 17.36 -28.72
C SER A 223 -12.64 18.84 -28.54
N SER A 224 -11.49 19.17 -27.95
CA SER A 224 -10.62 20.32 -28.29
C SER A 224 -9.46 20.49 -27.28
N PRO A 225 -8.25 20.90 -27.71
CA PRO A 225 -7.03 20.84 -26.90
C PRO A 225 -6.71 22.15 -26.13
N PHE A 226 -5.86 21.98 -25.11
CA PHE A 226 -5.12 22.97 -24.31
C PHE A 226 -5.81 23.68 -23.12
N SER A 227 -5.04 23.68 -22.02
CA SER A 227 -5.03 24.57 -20.83
C SER A 227 -5.76 24.01 -19.60
N ASN A 228 -5.29 24.19 -18.36
CA ASN A 228 -3.99 24.42 -17.74
C ASN A 228 -4.27 24.37 -16.23
N HIS A 229 -3.32 23.87 -15.44
CA HIS A 229 -3.07 24.26 -14.04
C HIS A 229 -4.15 24.10 -12.94
N LEU A 230 -3.62 23.81 -11.74
CA LEU A 230 -4.21 23.86 -10.40
C LEU A 230 -4.90 22.58 -9.94
N LEU A 231 -4.29 21.91 -8.96
CA LEU A 231 -4.82 21.82 -7.59
C LEU A 231 -3.76 21.17 -6.69
N TYR A 232 -2.89 22.02 -6.13
CA TYR A 232 -2.31 21.85 -4.80
C TYR A 232 -2.92 22.95 -3.94
N SER A 233 -3.57 22.57 -2.86
CA SER A 233 -3.81 23.37 -1.66
C SER A 233 -4.18 22.43 -0.54
#